data_AF-A0A848X0C8-F1
#
_entry.id   AF-A0A848X0C8-F1
#
_cell.length_a   1.000
_cell.length_b   1.000
_cell.length_c   1.000
_cell.angle_alpha   90.00
_cell.angle_beta   90.00
_cell.angle_gamma   90.00
#
_symmetry.space_group_name_H-M   'P 1'
#
loop_
_entity.id
_entity.type
_entity.pdbx_description
1 polymer ?
#
loop_
_entity_poly.entity_id
_entity_poly.type
_entity_poly.pdbx_seq_one_letter_code
_entity_poly.pdbx_strand_id
1 'polypeptide(L)'
;MSNESSISRIDDPLEVHGKGFRAGDRNEFVKAVTYGPFAEEPDHELELKRIAGELQANAIRIYEIPDVELLHAAAAADLRVFITIPWTQHVDFFAVDGLLEEARNLIRETVERFRGHPAVGGY
;
A
#
# COMPACT_ATOMS: atom_id res chain seq x y z
N MET A 1 25.32 -8.86 -20.41
CA MET A 1 24.63 -7.87 -19.57
C MET A 1 23.50 -8.62 -18.89
N SER A 2 23.71 -8.95 -17.63
CA SER A 2 22.86 -9.80 -16.80
C SER A 2 21.49 -9.15 -16.68
N ASN A 3 20.44 -9.88 -17.06
CA ASN A 3 19.05 -9.47 -16.86
C ASN A 3 18.77 -9.58 -15.36
N GLU A 4 18.97 -8.52 -14.60
CA GLU A 4 18.39 -8.38 -13.26
C GLU A 4 16.87 -8.37 -13.49
N SER A 5 16.24 -9.51 -13.25
CA SER A 5 14.79 -9.64 -13.24
C SER A 5 14.27 -8.66 -12.21
N SER A 6 13.81 -7.48 -12.66
CA SER A 6 13.22 -6.51 -11.74
C SER A 6 12.06 -7.20 -11.03
N ILE A 7 12.12 -7.23 -9.70
CA ILE A 7 11.11 -7.84 -8.83
C ILE A 7 9.77 -7.09 -8.95
N SER A 8 9.75 -5.91 -9.60
CA SER A 8 8.55 -5.13 -9.89
C SER A 8 8.73 -4.27 -11.15
N ARG A 9 7.65 -3.96 -11.85
CA ARG A 9 7.61 -2.89 -12.86
C ARG A 9 7.20 -1.53 -12.29
N ILE A 10 7.04 -1.43 -10.97
CA ILE A 10 6.80 -0.16 -10.30
C ILE A 10 8.14 0.56 -10.14
N ASP A 11 8.49 1.33 -11.17
CA ASP A 11 9.77 2.05 -11.24
C ASP A 11 9.74 3.38 -10.49
N ASP A 12 8.57 4.03 -10.43
CA ASP A 12 8.39 5.37 -9.87
C ASP A 12 7.37 5.38 -8.72
N PRO A 13 7.58 6.20 -7.67
CA PRO A 13 6.56 6.44 -6.65
C PRO A 13 5.32 7.11 -7.27
N LEU A 14 4.17 6.92 -6.61
CA LEU A 14 2.94 7.59 -7.01
C LEU A 14 2.90 9.00 -6.40
N GLU A 15 2.78 10.01 -7.25
CA GLU A 15 2.71 11.42 -6.84
C GLU A 15 1.35 12.02 -7.18
N VAL A 16 0.88 12.96 -6.36
CA VAL A 16 -0.29 13.77 -6.68
C VAL A 16 0.09 14.83 -7.71
N HIS A 17 -0.62 14.87 -8.83
CA HIS A 17 -0.43 15.87 -9.88
C HIS A 17 -1.78 16.51 -10.24
N GLY A 18 -2.01 17.70 -9.68
CA GLY A 18 -3.29 18.40 -9.80
C GLY A 18 -4.43 17.61 -9.14
N LYS A 19 -5.36 17.09 -9.96
CA LYS A 19 -6.51 16.27 -9.50
C LYS A 19 -6.30 14.76 -9.69
N GLY A 20 -5.17 14.34 -10.23
CA GLY A 20 -4.86 12.95 -10.53
C GLY A 20 -3.54 12.50 -9.92
N PHE A 21 -3.11 11.31 -10.31
CA PHE A 21 -1.81 10.77 -9.93
C PHE A 21 -0.87 10.69 -11.12
N ARG A 22 0.43 10.64 -10.83
CA ARG A 22 1.50 10.45 -11.80
C ARG A 22 2.53 9.46 -11.24
N ALA A 23 3.11 8.65 -12.11
CA ALA A 23 4.29 7.83 -11.83
C ALA A 23 5.36 8.22 -12.86
N GLY A 24 6.44 8.86 -12.37
CA GLY A 24 7.44 9.50 -13.23
C GLY A 24 6.80 10.61 -14.07
N ASP A 25 6.89 10.50 -15.40
CA ASP A 25 6.28 11.46 -16.33
C ASP A 25 4.91 11.02 -16.89
N ARG A 26 4.34 9.92 -16.37
CA ARG A 26 3.08 9.35 -16.87
C ARG A 26 1.93 9.56 -15.91
N ASN A 27 0.81 10.10 -16.39
CA ASN A 27 -0.43 10.13 -15.62
C ASN A 27 -0.84 8.68 -15.29
N GLU A 28 -1.14 8.43 -14.02
CA GLU A 28 -1.49 7.12 -13.50
C GLU A 28 -2.96 7.14 -13.06
N PHE A 29 -3.77 6.24 -13.64
CA PHE A 29 -5.14 6.03 -13.20
C PHE A 29 -5.18 4.86 -12.22
N VAL A 30 -5.44 5.14 -10.94
CA VAL A 30 -5.48 4.12 -9.89
C VAL A 30 -6.77 3.32 -9.96
N LYS A 31 -6.66 2.05 -10.31
CA LYS A 31 -7.69 1.02 -10.28
C LYS A 31 -7.44 0.14 -9.05
N ALA A 32 -7.96 0.60 -7.92
CA ALA A 32 -7.79 -0.08 -6.65
C ALA A 32 -8.96 -1.01 -6.31
N VAL A 33 -8.66 -2.16 -5.71
CA VAL A 33 -9.63 -3.01 -5.02
C VAL A 33 -9.31 -3.11 -3.54
N THR A 34 -10.30 -3.42 -2.70
CA THR A 34 -10.05 -3.69 -1.27
C THR A 34 -9.56 -5.11 -1.09
N TYR A 35 -8.50 -5.29 -0.29
CA TYR A 35 -7.90 -6.58 0.02
C TYR A 35 -7.97 -6.81 1.53
N GLY A 36 -8.91 -7.68 1.94
CA GLY A 36 -9.21 -7.99 3.33
C GLY A 36 -10.24 -7.07 3.98
N PRO A 37 -10.43 -7.17 5.32
CA PRO A 37 -9.86 -8.21 6.17
C PRO A 37 -10.40 -9.60 5.79
N PHE A 38 -9.57 -10.63 5.98
CA PHE A 38 -9.93 -12.02 5.65
C PHE A 38 -10.20 -12.82 6.92
N ALA A 39 -11.07 -13.82 6.83
CA ALA A 39 -11.32 -14.73 7.96
C ALA A 39 -10.15 -15.72 8.18
N GLU A 40 -9.47 -16.08 7.10
CA GLU A 40 -8.26 -16.91 7.08
C GLU A 40 -7.24 -16.22 6.17
N GLU A 41 -5.95 -16.38 6.49
CA GLU A 41 -4.87 -15.73 5.72
C GLU A 41 -4.83 -16.29 4.29
N PRO A 42 -5.05 -15.46 3.26
CA PRO A 42 -4.95 -15.91 1.87
C PRO A 42 -3.49 -16.13 1.45
N ASP A 43 -3.30 -16.91 0.39
CA ASP A 43 -2.04 -16.90 -0.36
C ASP A 43 -1.91 -15.57 -1.12
N HIS A 44 -1.18 -14.62 -0.54
CA HIS A 44 -0.99 -13.29 -1.12
C HIS A 44 -0.42 -13.34 -2.55
N GLU A 45 0.55 -14.20 -2.82
CA GLU A 45 1.13 -14.25 -4.15
C GLU A 45 0.13 -14.69 -5.20
N LEU A 46 -0.65 -15.74 -4.90
CA LEU A 46 -1.65 -16.27 -5.83
C LEU A 46 -2.77 -15.27 -6.06
N GLU A 47 -3.34 -14.72 -4.98
CA GLU A 47 -4.50 -13.84 -5.05
C GLU A 47 -4.17 -12.49 -5.68
N LEU A 48 -3.01 -11.91 -5.37
CA LEU A 48 -2.59 -10.64 -5.97
C LEU A 48 -2.28 -10.78 -7.47
N LYS A 49 -1.70 -11.89 -7.92
CA LYS A 49 -1.53 -12.19 -9.35
C LYS A 49 -2.89 -12.28 -10.07
N ARG A 50 -3.90 -12.89 -9.45
CA ARG A 50 -5.27 -12.94 -9.99
C ARG A 50 -5.91 -11.56 -10.07
N ILE A 51 -5.79 -10.75 -9.01
CA ILE A 51 -6.31 -9.37 -8.99
C ILE A 51 -5.69 -8.54 -10.12
N ALA A 52 -4.36 -8.62 -10.31
CA ALA A 52 -3.69 -7.91 -11.38
C ALA A 52 -4.09 -8.43 -12.77
N GLY A 53 -4.13 -9.75 -12.96
CA GLY A 53 -4.37 -10.37 -14.27
C GLY A 53 -5.84 -10.35 -14.71
N GLU A 54 -6.75 -10.72 -13.82
CA GLU A 54 -8.18 -10.94 -14.13
C GLU A 54 -8.99 -9.66 -13.97
N LEU A 55 -8.75 -8.88 -12.90
CA LEU A 55 -9.46 -7.62 -12.66
C LEU A 55 -8.77 -6.41 -13.31
N GLN A 56 -7.53 -6.58 -13.78
CA GLN A 56 -6.72 -5.51 -14.34
C GLN A 56 -6.58 -4.31 -13.39
N ALA A 57 -6.60 -4.59 -12.08
CA ALA A 57 -6.29 -3.64 -11.03
C ALA A 57 -4.78 -3.35 -11.03
N ASN A 58 -4.39 -2.14 -10.63
CA ASN A 58 -2.99 -1.74 -10.44
C ASN A 58 -2.72 -1.32 -8.98
N ALA A 59 -3.72 -1.45 -8.10
CA ALA A 59 -3.56 -1.17 -6.70
C ALA A 59 -4.51 -2.00 -5.82
N ILE A 60 -4.15 -2.11 -4.55
CA ILE A 60 -4.98 -2.63 -3.48
C ILE A 60 -5.01 -1.64 -2.31
N ARG A 61 -6.10 -1.66 -1.56
CA ARG A 61 -6.18 -1.03 -0.23
C ARG A 61 -6.36 -2.11 0.82
N ILE A 62 -5.52 -2.06 1.84
CA ILE A 62 -5.58 -2.95 3.00
C ILE A 62 -6.06 -2.17 4.23
N TYR A 63 -6.56 -2.89 5.24
CA TYR A 63 -7.13 -2.29 6.45
C TYR A 63 -6.22 -2.33 7.67
N GLU A 64 -5.17 -3.15 7.61
CA GLU A 64 -4.21 -3.37 8.69
C GLU A 64 -2.79 -3.05 8.21
N ILE A 65 -1.88 -2.91 9.16
CA ILE A 65 -0.46 -2.70 8.86
C ILE A 65 0.09 -4.02 8.31
N PRO A 66 0.62 -4.05 7.08
CA PRO A 66 1.02 -5.30 6.43
C PRO A 66 2.34 -5.81 7.01
N ASP A 67 2.68 -7.05 6.71
CA ASP A 67 4.07 -7.50 6.73
C ASP A 67 4.80 -7.10 5.43
N VAL A 68 6.11 -7.37 5.37
CA VAL A 68 6.91 -7.09 4.17
C VAL A 68 6.64 -8.11 3.05
N GLU A 69 6.16 -9.31 3.38
CA GLU A 69 5.92 -10.39 2.43
C GLU A 69 4.74 -10.04 1.51
N LEU A 70 3.66 -9.47 2.06
CA LEU A 70 2.55 -8.91 1.29
C LEU A 70 3.04 -7.82 0.33
N LEU A 71 3.94 -6.93 0.77
CA LEU A 71 4.47 -5.88 -0.10
C LEU A 71 5.35 -6.46 -1.22
N HIS A 72 6.14 -7.49 -0.95
CA HIS A 72 6.89 -8.21 -1.97
C HIS A 72 5.98 -8.90 -2.98
N ALA A 73 4.91 -9.56 -2.52
CA ALA A 73 3.91 -10.19 -3.39
C ALA A 73 3.20 -9.14 -4.26
N ALA A 74 2.83 -7.99 -3.69
CA ALA A 74 2.24 -6.89 -4.43
C ALA A 74 3.21 -6.30 -5.48
N ALA A 75 4.48 -6.11 -5.12
CA ALA A 75 5.51 -5.66 -6.04
C ALA A 75 5.67 -6.61 -7.24
N ALA A 76 5.70 -7.92 -6.98
CA ALA A 76 5.82 -8.96 -8.00
C ALA A 76 4.58 -9.07 -8.91
N ALA A 77 3.42 -8.64 -8.42
CA ALA A 77 2.17 -8.56 -9.18
C ALA A 77 1.94 -7.19 -9.82
N ASP A 78 2.90 -6.25 -9.74
CA ASP A 78 2.78 -4.87 -10.23
C ASP A 78 1.61 -4.09 -9.59
N LEU A 79 1.28 -4.38 -8.32
CA LEU A 79 0.23 -3.73 -7.55
C LEU A 79 0.80 -2.75 -6.53
N ARG A 80 0.26 -1.52 -6.52
CA ARG A 80 0.51 -0.55 -5.45
C ARG A 80 -0.38 -0.84 -4.23
N VAL A 81 0.13 -0.64 -3.03
CA VAL A 81 -0.56 -0.89 -1.76
C VAL A 81 -0.81 0.44 -1.07
N PHE A 82 -2.08 0.72 -0.80
CA PHE A 82 -2.52 1.79 0.10
C PHE A 82 -2.72 1.20 1.49
N ILE A 83 -1.78 1.52 2.39
CA ILE A 83 -1.71 0.98 3.74
C ILE A 83 -2.62 1.80 4.64
N THR A 84 -3.73 1.24 5.11
CA THR A 84 -4.51 1.94 6.15
C THR A 84 -3.78 1.83 7.48
N ILE A 85 -3.49 2.97 8.12
CA ILE A 85 -3.02 2.99 9.51
C ILE A 85 -4.25 2.94 10.42
N PRO A 86 -4.46 1.84 11.18
CA PRO A 86 -5.63 1.69 12.01
C PRO A 86 -5.61 2.73 13.14
N TRP A 87 -6.75 3.38 13.35
CA TRP A 87 -6.98 4.26 14.47
C TRP A 87 -8.39 4.01 15.03
N THR A 88 -8.57 4.31 16.32
CA THR A 88 -9.83 4.10 17.03
C THR A 88 -10.87 5.11 16.53
N GLN A 89 -11.88 4.66 15.78
CA GLN A 89 -12.80 5.51 15.00
C GLN A 89 -13.79 6.39 15.81
N HIS A 90 -13.64 6.51 17.13
CA HIS A 90 -14.53 7.30 17.99
C HIS A 90 -13.76 7.94 19.16
N VAL A 91 -12.63 8.57 18.87
CA VAL A 91 -11.82 9.21 19.90
C VAL A 91 -11.79 10.71 19.75
N ASP A 92 -11.98 11.39 20.89
CA ASP A 92 -11.74 12.81 21.00
C ASP A 92 -10.29 13.04 21.41
N PHE A 93 -9.46 13.44 20.44
CA PHE A 93 -8.04 13.74 20.64
C PHE A 93 -7.80 14.90 21.62
N PHE A 94 -8.81 15.72 21.91
CA PHE A 94 -8.71 16.81 22.87
C PHE A 94 -9.13 16.39 24.28
N ALA A 95 -9.95 15.34 24.41
CA ALA A 95 -10.40 14.84 25.71
C ALA A 95 -9.46 13.77 26.30
N VAL A 96 -8.68 13.09 25.46
CA VAL A 96 -7.76 12.03 25.89
C VAL A 96 -6.32 12.50 25.72
N ASP A 97 -5.68 12.85 26.83
CA ASP A 97 -4.26 13.21 26.86
C ASP A 97 -3.40 12.05 26.32
N GLY A 98 -2.39 12.38 25.51
CA GLY A 98 -1.43 11.42 24.96
C GLY A 98 -1.87 10.72 23.68
N LEU A 99 -3.18 10.62 23.40
CA LEU A 99 -3.69 9.86 22.24
C LEU A 99 -3.24 10.44 20.89
N LEU A 100 -3.14 11.76 20.78
CA LEU A 100 -2.61 12.40 19.59
C LEU A 100 -1.14 12.03 19.34
N GLU A 101 -0.35 11.89 20.41
CA GLU A 101 1.05 11.52 20.29
C GLU A 101 1.22 10.04 19.97
N GLU A 102 0.39 9.17 20.52
CA GLU A 102 0.31 7.75 20.13
C GLU A 102 -0.01 7.59 18.64
N ALA A 103 -1.02 8.31 18.13
CA ALA A 103 -1.37 8.28 16.71
C ALA A 103 -0.21 8.77 15.82
N ARG A 104 0.49 9.85 16.22
CA ARG A 104 1.67 10.33 15.51
C ARG A 104 2.81 9.32 15.50
N ASN A 105 3.04 8.64 16.62
CA ASN A 105 4.08 7.62 16.74
C ASN A 105 3.76 6.43 15.83
N LEU A 106 2.51 5.95 15.85
CA LEU A 106 2.07 4.86 14.98
C LEU A 106 2.24 5.20 13.49
N ILE A 107 1.87 6.43 13.09
CA ILE A 107 2.08 6.90 11.71
C ILE A 107 3.57 6.92 11.38
N ARG A 108 4.40 7.50 12.25
CA ARG A 108 5.84 7.61 12.03
C ARG A 108 6.49 6.24 11.87
N GLU A 109 6.23 5.33 12.80
CA GLU A 109 6.77 3.97 12.80
C GLU A 109 6.34 3.20 11.55
N THR A 110 5.08 3.31 11.14
CA THR A 110 4.57 2.66 9.93
C THR A 110 5.25 3.21 8.68
N VAL A 111 5.36 4.54 8.56
CA VAL A 111 6.04 5.17 7.41
C VAL A 111 7.52 4.80 7.40
N GLU A 112 8.22 4.87 8.53
CA GLU A 112 9.64 4.51 8.63
C GLU A 112 9.89 3.06 8.22
N ARG A 113 8.99 2.14 8.58
CA ARG A 113 9.09 0.72 8.26
C ARG A 113 8.94 0.41 6.76
N PHE A 114 8.04 1.11 6.06
CA PHE A 114 7.68 0.74 4.68
C PHE A 114 8.12 1.76 3.61
N ARG A 115 8.57 2.95 4.00
CA ARG A 115 8.97 3.99 3.04
C ARG A 115 10.07 3.46 2.11
N GLY A 116 9.94 3.79 0.83
CA GLY A 116 10.88 3.37 -0.21
C GLY A 116 10.65 1.96 -0.75
N HIS A 117 9.73 1.17 -0.18
CA HIS A 117 9.31 -0.07 -0.82
C HIS A 117 8.53 0.24 -2.10
N PRO A 118 8.86 -0.37 -3.27
CA PRO A 118 8.27 0.01 -4.56
C PRO A 118 6.75 -0.17 -4.61
N ALA A 119 6.22 -1.19 -3.94
CA ALA A 119 4.78 -1.42 -3.86
C ALA A 119 4.02 -0.36 -3.06
N VAL A 120 4.64 0.51 -2.25
CA VAL A 120 3.89 1.47 -1.44
C VAL A 120 3.31 2.58 -2.33
N GLY A 121 1.97 2.66 -2.37
CA GLY A 121 1.24 3.70 -3.08
C GLY A 121 0.78 4.86 -2.19
N GLY A 122 0.65 4.62 -0.88
CA GLY A 122 0.24 5.62 0.10
C GLY A 122 -0.08 5.00 1.47
N TYR A 123 -0.36 5.88 2.44
CA TYR A 123 -0.74 5.57 3.82
C TYR A 123 -2.07 6.25 4.18
#